data_AF-A0A1F3C2H8-F1
#
_entry.id   AF-A0A1F3C2H8-F1
#
_cell.length_a   1.000
_cell.length_b   1.000
_cell.length_c   1.000
_cell.angle_alpha   90.00
_cell.angle_beta   90.00
_cell.angle_gamma   90.00
#
_symmetry.space_group_name_H-M   'P 1'
#
loop_
_entity.id
_entity.type
_entity.pdbx_description
1 polymer ?
#
loop_
_entity_poly.entity_id
_entity_poly.type
_entity_poly.pdbx_seq_one_letter_code
_entity_poly.pdbx_strand_id
1 'polypeptide(L)'
;MIGSPAPDRSRAPACAVVACFDWLEARWEGVRVRHFVASLLVVGFLLGLFVIELGRRGLLPQSVAASVPRSHFPAIELAFYLLLSFEVVGLVFGISHSISNAAGKQLEIFSLIQLRHAFEVFANLDEPLRWEQLRFRVLEMLANSAGAVAIFVLIGLYYRLQRHQPAPGDPRDRRAFIVAKKAIALGLLTVFTVVGLRSVVSHALRFERPHDFFEQFYTLLIFADILVVLLSLRYSSTFQVVFRNSGLAVATVLLRIALSAPPYVNTALGIAAALLALTLTAAYNAFTPRALAEAAGDGRPGNPEGT
;
A
#
# COMPACT_ATOMS: atom_id res chain seq x y z
N MET A 1 -33.39 -31.65 -29.95
CA MET A 1 -33.27 -31.25 -28.54
C MET A 1 -31.80 -30.99 -28.25
N ILE A 2 -31.40 -29.72 -28.26
CA ILE A 2 -30.01 -29.31 -27.97
C ILE A 2 -29.94 -29.11 -26.47
N GLY A 3 -29.22 -30.01 -25.78
CA GLY A 3 -29.03 -29.95 -24.34
C GLY A 3 -28.32 -28.66 -23.95
N SER A 4 -29.01 -27.80 -23.20
CA SER A 4 -28.39 -26.68 -22.51
C SER A 4 -27.36 -27.22 -21.52
N PRO A 5 -26.09 -26.75 -21.53
CA PRO A 5 -25.12 -27.21 -20.55
C PRO A 5 -25.58 -26.78 -19.16
N ALA A 6 -25.57 -27.72 -18.20
CA ALA A 6 -25.91 -27.47 -16.81
C ALA A 6 -25.02 -26.35 -16.23
N PRO A 7 -25.56 -25.46 -15.37
CA PRO A 7 -24.75 -24.44 -14.71
C PRO A 7 -23.70 -25.13 -13.82
N ASP A 8 -22.44 -24.92 -14.18
CA ASP A 8 -21.24 -25.41 -13.50
C ASP A 8 -21.22 -24.91 -12.04
N ARG A 9 -21.67 -25.75 -11.10
CA ARG A 9 -21.80 -25.43 -9.66
C ARG A 9 -20.45 -25.10 -9.00
N SER A 10 -19.31 -25.43 -9.62
CA SER A 10 -17.98 -25.10 -9.11
C SER A 10 -17.64 -23.60 -9.24
N ARG A 11 -18.40 -22.84 -10.05
CA ARG A 11 -18.18 -21.40 -10.29
C ARG A 11 -18.86 -20.48 -9.29
N ALA A 12 -19.90 -20.97 -8.60
CA ALA A 12 -20.68 -20.18 -7.65
C ALA A 12 -19.86 -19.59 -6.49
N PRO A 13 -18.99 -20.37 -5.78
CA PRO A 13 -18.23 -19.81 -4.66
C PRO A 13 -17.16 -18.80 -5.12
N ALA A 14 -16.49 -19.05 -6.24
CA ALA A 14 -15.53 -18.12 -6.83
C ALA A 14 -16.19 -16.79 -7.22
N CYS A 15 -17.41 -16.84 -7.77
CA CYS A 15 -18.17 -15.65 -8.14
C CYS A 15 -18.63 -14.85 -6.92
N ALA A 16 -19.04 -15.53 -5.84
CA ALA A 16 -19.43 -14.89 -4.58
C ALA A 16 -18.25 -14.16 -3.90
N VAL A 17 -17.06 -14.77 -3.86
CA VAL A 17 -15.85 -14.15 -3.30
C VAL A 17 -15.49 -12.88 -4.08
N VAL A 18 -15.50 -12.95 -5.41
CA VAL A 18 -15.22 -11.81 -6.26
C VAL A 18 -16.26 -10.70 -6.07
N ALA A 19 -17.54 -11.04 -6.04
CA ALA A 19 -18.61 -10.05 -5.84
C ALA A 19 -18.54 -9.37 -4.46
N CYS A 20 -18.21 -10.13 -3.41
CA CYS A 20 -18.01 -9.60 -2.06
C CYS A 20 -16.84 -8.61 -2.02
N PHE A 21 -15.70 -9.00 -2.59
CA PHE A 21 -14.52 -8.14 -2.65
C PHE A 21 -14.80 -6.86 -3.46
N ASP A 22 -15.40 -6.99 -4.65
CA ASP A 22 -15.70 -5.85 -5.53
C ASP A 22 -16.69 -4.87 -4.89
N TRP A 23 -17.67 -5.39 -4.13
CA TRP A 23 -18.60 -4.57 -3.37
C TRP A 23 -17.90 -3.81 -2.23
N LEU A 24 -17.03 -4.48 -1.48
CA LEU A 24 -16.26 -3.86 -0.39
C LEU A 24 -15.31 -2.77 -0.93
N GLU A 25 -14.59 -3.07 -2.00
CA GLU A 25 -13.67 -2.14 -2.67
C GLU A 25 -14.41 -0.91 -3.21
N ALA A 26 -15.51 -1.08 -3.94
CA ALA A 26 -16.31 0.02 -4.46
C ALA A 26 -16.91 0.89 -3.33
N ARG A 27 -17.29 0.28 -2.21
CA ARG A 27 -17.76 1.00 -1.03
C ARG A 27 -16.64 1.84 -0.41
N TRP A 28 -15.43 1.27 -0.33
CA TRP A 28 -14.24 1.90 0.26
C TRP A 28 -13.71 3.08 -0.55
N GLU A 29 -13.62 2.94 -1.87
CA GLU A 29 -13.18 4.02 -2.78
C GLU A 29 -14.25 5.12 -2.97
N GLY A 30 -15.47 4.85 -2.51
CA GLY A 30 -16.60 5.75 -2.58
C GLY A 30 -16.30 7.12 -1.95
N VAL A 31 -16.84 8.17 -2.58
CA VAL A 31 -16.74 9.55 -2.11
C VAL A 31 -17.23 9.70 -0.66
N ARG A 32 -18.25 8.93 -0.28
CA ARG A 32 -18.82 8.94 1.09
C ARG A 32 -17.82 8.51 2.16
N VAL A 33 -17.06 7.44 1.91
CA VAL A 33 -16.07 6.92 2.87
C VAL A 33 -14.92 7.92 2.98
N ARG A 34 -14.44 8.49 1.87
CA ARG A 34 -13.43 9.56 1.89
C ARG A 34 -13.85 10.77 2.73
N HIS A 35 -15.09 11.26 2.57
CA HIS A 35 -15.60 12.37 3.38
C HIS A 35 -15.74 11.96 4.85
N PHE A 36 -16.28 10.77 5.12
CA PHE A 36 -16.40 10.26 6.49
C PHE A 36 -15.04 10.18 7.19
N VAL A 37 -14.02 9.67 6.52
CA VAL A 37 -12.65 9.58 7.05
C VAL A 37 -12.08 10.97 7.29
N ALA A 38 -12.23 11.90 6.34
CA ALA A 38 -11.79 13.27 6.52
C ALA A 38 -12.47 13.94 7.74
N SER A 39 -13.79 13.76 7.90
CA SER A 39 -14.51 14.25 9.07
C SER A 39 -14.04 13.58 10.37
N LEU A 40 -13.82 12.25 10.35
CA LEU A 40 -13.31 11.51 11.51
C LEU A 40 -11.93 12.01 11.95
N LEU A 41 -11.04 12.31 10.99
CA LEU A 41 -9.71 12.86 11.27
C LEU A 41 -9.79 14.24 11.91
N VAL A 42 -10.62 15.14 11.36
CA VAL A 42 -10.81 16.49 11.90
C VAL A 42 -11.41 16.43 13.29
N VAL A 43 -12.49 15.65 13.47
CA VAL A 43 -13.15 15.51 14.78
C VAL A 43 -12.21 14.87 15.79
N GLY A 44 -11.48 13.81 15.41
CA GLY A 44 -10.49 13.15 16.27
C GLY A 44 -9.38 14.10 16.72
N PHE A 45 -8.85 14.91 15.80
CA PHE A 45 -7.85 15.94 16.11
C PHE A 45 -8.39 17.00 17.08
N LEU A 46 -9.57 17.56 16.80
CA LEU A 46 -10.19 18.60 17.64
C LEU A 46 -10.56 18.06 19.03
N LEU A 47 -11.09 16.84 19.11
CA LEU A 47 -11.36 16.17 20.39
C LEU A 47 -10.07 15.91 21.17
N GLY A 48 -9.00 15.48 20.49
CA GLY A 48 -7.69 15.30 21.11
C GLY A 48 -7.18 16.59 21.75
N LEU A 49 -7.20 17.70 21.00
CA LEU A 49 -6.85 19.02 21.54
C LEU A 49 -7.72 19.43 22.73
N PHE A 50 -9.04 19.22 22.62
CA PHE A 50 -9.98 19.58 23.68
C PHE A 50 -9.74 18.78 24.97
N VAL A 51 -9.48 17.47 24.87
CA VAL A 51 -9.18 16.60 26.01
C VAL A 51 -7.85 17.01 26.67
N ILE A 52 -6.82 17.31 25.88
CA ILE A 52 -5.52 17.78 26.39
C ILE A 52 -5.68 19.10 27.16
N GLU A 53 -6.43 20.05 26.60
CA GLU A 53 -6.65 21.35 27.24
C GLU A 53 -7.48 21.23 28.53
N LEU A 54 -8.49 20.35 28.56
CA LEU A 54 -9.24 20.03 29.78
C LEU A 54 -8.33 19.41 30.86
N GLY A 55 -7.42 18.53 30.47
CA GLY A 55 -6.43 17.92 31.36
C GLY A 55 -5.48 18.95 31.95
N ARG A 56 -4.98 19.88 31.12
CA ARG A 56 -4.12 20.99 31.56
C ARG A 56 -4.82 21.93 32.54
N ARG A 57 -6.13 22.13 32.39
CA ARG A 57 -6.95 22.96 33.31
C ARG A 57 -7.32 22.24 34.61
N GLY A 58 -6.94 20.97 34.78
CA GLY A 58 -7.26 20.17 35.97
C GLY A 58 -8.74 19.79 36.08
N LEU A 59 -9.49 19.87 34.98
CA LEU A 59 -10.93 19.58 34.93
C LEU A 59 -11.24 18.09 34.72
N LEU A 60 -10.21 17.25 34.54
CA LEU A 60 -10.36 15.81 34.35
C LEU A 60 -10.23 15.04 35.66
N PRO A 61 -10.97 13.93 35.84
CA PRO A 61 -10.77 13.00 36.95
C PRO A 61 -9.31 12.53 37.02
N GLN A 62 -8.76 12.35 38.23
CA GLN A 62 -7.36 11.97 38.44
C GLN A 62 -6.94 10.69 37.67
N SER A 63 -7.86 9.75 37.48
CA SER A 63 -7.65 8.52 36.70
C SER A 63 -7.41 8.78 35.21
N VAL A 64 -8.03 9.82 34.64
CA VAL A 64 -7.89 10.19 33.23
C VAL A 64 -6.75 11.20 33.06
N ALA A 65 -6.60 12.14 34.00
CA ALA A 65 -5.56 13.16 33.95
C ALA A 65 -4.13 12.58 33.96
N ALA A 66 -3.92 11.39 34.56
CA ALA A 66 -2.63 10.71 34.56
C ALA A 66 -2.20 10.20 33.17
N SER A 67 -3.16 9.96 32.27
CA SER A 67 -2.91 9.44 30.92
C SER A 67 -2.91 10.52 29.84
N VAL A 68 -3.28 11.76 30.17
CA VAL A 68 -3.37 12.86 29.21
C VAL A 68 -2.00 13.53 29.05
N PRO A 69 -1.49 13.65 27.80
CA PRO A 69 -0.24 14.36 27.54
C PRO A 69 -0.30 15.83 27.96
N ARG A 70 0.86 16.39 28.32
CA ARG A 70 0.96 17.79 28.79
C ARG A 70 1.11 18.81 27.67
N SER A 71 1.47 18.37 26.45
CA SER A 71 1.54 19.18 25.23
C SER A 71 0.40 18.82 24.28
N HIS A 72 0.06 19.73 23.36
CA HIS A 72 -0.97 19.53 22.34
C HIS A 72 -0.47 18.72 21.14
N PHE A 73 0.85 18.66 20.95
CA PHE A 73 1.48 18.00 19.81
C PHE A 73 1.11 16.52 19.62
N PRO A 74 0.87 15.70 20.66
CA PRO A 74 0.40 14.32 20.49
C PRO A 74 -0.98 14.18 19.81
N ALA A 75 -1.80 15.25 19.75
CA ALA A 75 -3.03 15.22 18.96
C ALA A 75 -2.75 15.07 17.45
N ILE A 76 -1.60 15.56 16.99
CA ILE A 76 -1.13 15.41 15.61
C ILE A 76 -0.84 13.93 15.31
N GLU A 77 -0.14 13.24 16.23
CA GLU A 77 0.15 11.81 16.12
C GLU A 77 -1.13 10.97 16.04
N LEU A 78 -2.15 11.29 16.85
CA LEU A 78 -3.45 10.63 16.79
C LEU A 78 -4.11 10.77 15.40
N ALA A 79 -4.09 11.97 14.83
CA ALA A 79 -4.66 12.19 13.50
C ALA A 79 -3.90 11.39 12.42
N PHE A 80 -2.56 11.31 12.51
CA PHE A 80 -1.77 10.51 11.58
C PHE A 80 -1.97 9.01 11.77
N TYR A 81 -2.08 8.51 13.00
CA TYR A 81 -2.38 7.11 13.29
C TYR A 81 -3.74 6.69 12.66
N LEU A 82 -4.77 7.52 12.82
CA LEU A 82 -6.10 7.28 12.23
C LEU A 82 -6.05 7.28 10.70
N LEU A 83 -5.30 8.20 10.11
CA LEU A 83 -5.15 8.31 8.66
C LEU A 83 -4.36 7.13 8.09
N LEU A 84 -3.25 6.77 8.74
CA LEU A 84 -2.44 5.62 8.37
C LEU A 84 -3.25 4.33 8.43
N SER A 85 -4.11 4.17 9.44
CA SER A 85 -5.04 3.03 9.55
C SER A 85 -5.96 2.90 8.33
N PHE A 86 -6.46 4.03 7.81
CA PHE A 86 -7.27 4.03 6.59
C PHE A 86 -6.43 3.68 5.35
N GLU A 87 -5.23 4.25 5.22
CA GLU A 87 -4.35 3.99 4.07
C GLU A 87 -3.91 2.54 4.00
N VAL A 88 -3.59 1.96 5.14
CA VAL A 88 -3.27 0.55 5.36
C VAL A 88 -4.36 -0.38 4.79
N VAL A 89 -5.63 -0.09 5.05
CA VAL A 89 -6.74 -0.87 4.46
C VAL A 89 -6.79 -0.71 2.94
N GLY A 90 -6.60 0.51 2.43
CA GLY A 90 -6.49 0.77 0.99
C GLY A 90 -5.39 -0.05 0.31
N LEU A 91 -4.27 -0.27 1.01
CA LEU A 91 -3.16 -1.09 0.52
C LEU A 91 -3.52 -2.57 0.38
N VAL A 92 -4.47 -3.09 1.16
CA VAL A 92 -4.98 -4.48 1.01
C VAL A 92 -5.80 -4.61 -0.26
N PHE A 93 -6.69 -3.66 -0.54
CA PHE A 93 -7.45 -3.64 -1.79
C PHE A 93 -6.52 -3.56 -3.01
N GLY A 94 -5.44 -2.78 -2.91
CA GLY A 94 -4.37 -2.68 -3.91
C GLY A 94 -3.79 -4.01 -4.39
N ILE A 95 -3.77 -5.06 -3.56
CA ILE A 95 -3.23 -6.40 -3.92
C ILE A 95 -4.02 -7.06 -5.06
N SER A 96 -5.31 -6.74 -5.18
CA SER A 96 -6.21 -7.32 -6.18
C SER A 96 -5.92 -6.80 -7.61
N HIS A 97 -5.36 -5.60 -7.72
CA HIS A 97 -5.05 -4.96 -8.98
C HIS A 97 -3.87 -5.61 -9.71
N SER A 98 -3.58 -5.16 -10.94
CA SER A 98 -2.38 -5.58 -11.66
C SER A 98 -1.14 -5.18 -10.86
N ILE A 99 -0.12 -6.04 -10.82
CA ILE A 99 1.07 -5.86 -9.96
C ILE A 99 1.73 -4.50 -10.22
N SER A 100 1.79 -4.07 -11.49
CA SER A 100 2.37 -2.79 -11.86
C SER A 100 1.49 -1.58 -11.48
N ASN A 101 0.17 -1.68 -11.60
CA ASN A 101 -0.70 -0.59 -11.17
C ASN A 101 -0.73 -0.48 -9.63
N ALA A 102 -0.77 -1.63 -8.96
CA ALA A 102 -0.67 -1.72 -7.51
C ALA A 102 0.63 -1.09 -7.00
N ALA A 103 1.78 -1.45 -7.58
CA ALA A 103 3.07 -0.87 -7.20
C ALA A 103 3.12 0.66 -7.38
N GLY A 104 2.64 1.17 -8.52
CA GLY A 104 2.54 2.63 -8.74
C GLY A 104 1.65 3.32 -7.70
N LYS A 105 0.48 2.75 -7.42
CA LYS A 105 -0.45 3.29 -6.43
C LYS A 105 0.11 3.24 -5.00
N GLN A 106 0.83 2.18 -4.66
CA GLN A 106 1.49 2.07 -3.37
C GLN A 106 2.59 3.12 -3.20
N LEU A 107 3.38 3.39 -4.25
CA LEU A 107 4.37 4.48 -4.24
C LEU A 107 3.68 5.85 -4.06
N GLU A 108 2.53 6.09 -4.70
CA GLU A 108 1.76 7.32 -4.47
C GLU A 108 1.37 7.46 -3.00
N ILE A 109 0.74 6.42 -2.44
CA ILE A 109 0.33 6.39 -1.03
C ILE A 109 1.54 6.63 -0.13
N PHE A 110 2.67 5.97 -0.38
CA PHE A 110 3.89 6.14 0.40
C PHE A 110 4.47 7.55 0.30
N SER A 111 4.45 8.19 -0.88
CA SER A 111 4.93 9.58 -1.02
C SER A 111 4.06 10.56 -0.24
N LEU A 112 2.73 10.35 -0.22
CA LEU A 112 1.81 11.12 0.61
C LEU A 112 2.02 10.85 2.11
N ILE A 113 2.27 9.60 2.50
CA ILE A 113 2.61 9.22 3.87
C ILE A 113 3.88 9.95 4.32
N GLN A 114 4.97 9.91 3.55
CA GLN A 114 6.22 10.63 3.84
C GLN A 114 6.00 12.13 4.11
N LEU A 115 5.22 12.79 3.24
CA LEU A 115 4.84 14.20 3.40
C LEU A 115 4.13 14.47 4.73
N ARG A 116 3.39 13.49 5.24
CA ARG A 116 2.67 13.58 6.50
C ARG A 116 3.54 13.25 7.71
N HIS A 117 4.40 12.25 7.63
CA HIS A 117 5.42 11.95 8.66
C HIS A 117 6.35 13.14 8.90
N ALA A 118 6.56 14.01 7.92
CA ALA A 118 7.28 15.27 8.11
C ALA A 118 6.67 16.15 9.23
N PHE A 119 5.36 16.08 9.46
CA PHE A 119 4.67 16.79 10.55
C PHE A 119 4.64 16.01 11.87
N GLU A 120 4.76 14.68 11.84
CA GLU A 120 4.81 13.84 13.05
C GLU A 120 6.03 14.16 13.92
N VAL A 121 7.10 14.67 13.30
CA VAL A 121 8.27 15.21 13.99
C VAL A 121 7.90 16.23 15.08
N PHE A 122 6.80 16.96 14.93
CA PHE A 122 6.31 17.90 15.95
C PHE A 122 5.66 17.20 17.16
N ALA A 123 5.12 15.99 17.00
CA ALA A 123 4.41 15.25 18.06
C ALA A 123 5.26 15.04 19.33
N ASN A 124 6.57 14.88 19.14
CA ASN A 124 7.55 14.60 20.19
C ASN A 124 8.20 15.86 20.78
N LEU A 125 7.67 17.05 20.50
CA LEU A 125 8.21 18.30 21.02
C LEU A 125 7.47 18.76 22.28
N ASP A 126 8.21 19.42 23.16
CA ASP A 126 7.66 20.08 24.33
C ASP A 126 7.15 21.50 23.97
N GLU A 127 6.19 21.98 24.74
CA GLU A 127 5.75 23.38 24.70
C GLU A 127 6.45 24.16 25.84
N PRO A 128 7.03 25.35 25.60
CA PRO A 128 7.12 26.09 24.33
C PRO A 128 8.25 25.59 23.40
N LEU A 129 8.08 25.78 22.09
CA LEU A 129 9.06 25.38 21.07
C LEU A 129 10.41 26.09 21.27
N ARG A 130 11.47 25.31 21.54
CA ARG A 130 12.84 25.80 21.65
C ARG A 130 13.63 25.39 20.41
N TRP A 131 14.33 26.34 19.78
CA TRP A 131 15.15 26.10 18.58
C TRP A 131 16.14 24.94 18.73
N GLU A 132 16.71 24.76 19.93
CA GLU A 132 17.70 23.70 20.21
C GLU A 132 17.14 22.29 20.16
N GLN A 133 15.84 22.11 20.42
CA GLN A 133 15.15 20.84 20.23
C GLN A 133 14.75 20.66 18.76
N LEU A 134 14.35 21.76 18.11
CA LEU A 134 13.86 21.75 16.74
C LEU A 134 14.96 21.47 15.70
N ARG A 135 16.19 21.97 15.90
CA ARG A 135 17.29 21.86 14.91
C ARG A 135 17.59 20.42 14.46
N PHE A 136 17.57 19.46 15.37
CA PHE A 136 17.84 18.05 15.06
C PHE A 136 16.67 17.39 14.33
N ARG A 137 15.46 17.87 14.62
CA ARG A 137 14.19 17.39 14.10
C ARG A 137 13.85 17.95 12.71
N VAL A 138 14.30 19.16 12.41
CA VAL A 138 14.13 19.79 11.08
C VAL A 138 14.80 18.98 9.98
N LEU A 139 15.96 18.36 10.25
CA LEU A 139 16.63 17.50 9.26
C LEU A 139 15.79 16.27 8.91
N GLU A 140 15.10 15.70 9.89
CA GLU A 140 14.19 14.56 9.72
C GLU A 140 12.98 14.96 8.85
N MET A 141 12.37 16.10 9.17
CA MET A 141 11.27 16.69 8.40
C MET A 141 11.67 16.97 6.95
N LEU A 142 12.85 17.56 6.74
CA LEU A 142 13.39 17.86 5.41
C LEU A 142 13.71 16.58 4.64
N ALA A 143 14.28 15.55 5.29
CA ALA A 143 14.55 14.27 4.66
C ALA A 143 13.25 13.60 4.19
N ASN A 144 12.24 13.54 5.04
CA ASN A 144 10.93 12.95 4.69
C ASN A 144 10.26 13.73 3.55
N SER A 145 10.29 15.08 3.60
CA SER A 145 9.71 15.94 2.56
C SER A 145 10.46 15.82 1.22
N ALA A 146 11.80 15.83 1.24
CA ALA A 146 12.62 15.65 0.06
C ALA A 146 12.42 14.25 -0.55
N GLY A 147 12.33 13.23 0.30
CA GLY A 147 12.01 11.86 -0.11
C GLY A 147 10.63 11.75 -0.78
N ALA A 148 9.62 12.39 -0.21
CA ALA A 148 8.28 12.44 -0.81
C ALA A 148 8.31 13.05 -2.22
N VAL A 149 8.99 14.19 -2.39
CA VAL A 149 9.13 14.86 -3.69
C VAL A 149 9.91 13.99 -4.68
N ALA A 150 11.01 13.38 -4.24
CA ALA A 150 11.81 12.49 -5.08
C ALA A 150 10.96 11.31 -5.59
N ILE A 151 10.23 10.65 -4.69
CA ILE A 151 9.34 9.54 -5.05
C ILE A 151 8.22 10.01 -5.98
N PHE A 152 7.62 11.17 -5.72
CA PHE A 152 6.60 11.76 -6.58
C PHE A 152 7.09 11.97 -8.03
N VAL A 153 8.31 12.50 -8.20
CA VAL A 153 8.94 12.65 -9.52
C VAL A 153 9.19 11.28 -10.18
N LEU A 154 9.72 10.31 -9.42
CA LEU A 154 9.97 8.95 -9.92
C LEU A 154 8.67 8.25 -10.36
N ILE A 155 7.57 8.46 -9.65
CA ILE A 155 6.24 7.96 -10.04
C ILE A 155 5.77 8.59 -11.36
N GLY A 156 5.96 9.90 -11.52
CA GLY A 156 5.65 10.59 -12.77
C GLY A 156 6.39 9.97 -13.97
N LEU A 157 7.67 9.63 -13.79
CA LEU A 157 8.46 8.90 -14.79
C LEU A 157 7.99 7.46 -14.97
N TYR A 158 7.65 6.77 -13.88
CA TYR A 158 7.14 5.40 -13.89
C TYR A 158 5.88 5.28 -14.74
N TYR A 159 4.89 6.16 -14.52
CA TYR A 159 3.65 6.16 -15.30
C TYR A 159 3.85 6.54 -16.77
N ARG A 160 4.80 7.44 -17.07
CA ARG A 160 5.15 7.76 -18.47
C ARG A 160 5.70 6.53 -19.22
N LEU A 161 6.45 5.67 -18.52
CA LEU A 161 7.00 4.45 -19.10
C LEU A 161 5.99 3.30 -19.11
N GLN A 162 5.02 3.28 -18.19
CA GLN A 162 4.10 2.16 -18.05
C GLN A 162 3.17 2.05 -19.28
N ARG A 163 3.44 1.09 -20.16
CA ARG A 163 2.53 0.74 -21.27
C ARG A 163 1.46 -0.23 -20.76
N HIS A 164 0.20 0.11 -20.97
CA HIS A 164 -0.93 -0.76 -20.66
C HIS A 164 -0.97 -1.89 -21.69
N GLN A 165 -0.33 -3.02 -21.39
CA GLN A 165 -0.49 -4.24 -22.17
C GLN A 165 -1.34 -5.24 -21.39
N PRO A 166 -2.39 -5.82 -22.01
CA PRO A 166 -3.10 -6.93 -21.40
C PRO A 166 -2.14 -8.11 -21.20
N ALA A 167 -2.24 -8.78 -20.05
CA ALA A 167 -1.43 -9.95 -19.75
C ALA A 167 -1.57 -11.00 -20.87
N PRO A 168 -0.47 -11.49 -21.47
CA PRO A 168 -0.50 -12.61 -22.41
C PRO A 168 -0.95 -13.90 -21.69
N GLY A 169 -1.86 -14.67 -22.29
CA GLY A 169 -2.30 -15.97 -21.74
C GLY A 169 -3.76 -16.31 -22.04
N ASP A 170 -4.16 -17.55 -21.76
CA ASP A 170 -5.55 -18.01 -21.91
C ASP A 170 -6.47 -17.20 -20.95
N PRO A 171 -7.58 -16.62 -21.45
CA PRO A 171 -8.57 -15.94 -20.61
C PRO A 171 -9.08 -16.76 -19.41
N ARG A 172 -9.01 -18.10 -19.43
CA ARG A 172 -9.38 -18.94 -18.28
C ARG A 172 -8.37 -18.85 -17.13
N ASP A 173 -7.09 -19.02 -17.42
CA ASP A 173 -6.00 -18.91 -16.45
C ASP A 173 -5.89 -17.51 -15.86
N ARG A 174 -6.14 -16.49 -16.70
CA ARG A 174 -6.21 -15.09 -16.24
C ARG A 174 -7.32 -14.88 -15.22
N ARG A 175 -8.50 -15.47 -15.41
CA ARG A 175 -9.62 -15.37 -14.46
C ARG A 175 -9.31 -16.10 -13.16
N ALA A 176 -8.72 -17.30 -13.23
CA ALA A 176 -8.31 -18.04 -12.04
C ALA A 176 -7.29 -17.26 -11.19
N PHE A 177 -6.32 -16.62 -11.83
CA PHE A 177 -5.35 -15.75 -11.15
C PHE A 177 -6.01 -14.55 -10.45
N ILE A 178 -6.96 -13.87 -11.12
CA ILE A 178 -7.70 -12.75 -10.53
C ILE A 178 -8.55 -13.21 -9.34
N VAL A 179 -9.26 -14.33 -9.46
CA VAL A 179 -10.05 -14.90 -8.36
C VAL A 179 -9.17 -15.22 -7.16
N ALA A 180 -8.01 -15.85 -7.38
CA ALA A 180 -7.08 -16.20 -6.31
C ALA A 180 -6.51 -14.96 -5.60
N LYS A 181 -6.16 -13.90 -6.34
CA LYS A 181 -5.77 -12.61 -5.74
C LYS A 181 -6.85 -12.00 -4.87
N LYS A 182 -8.09 -11.96 -5.35
CA LYS A 182 -9.24 -11.42 -4.59
C LYS A 182 -9.54 -12.26 -3.34
N ALA A 183 -9.40 -13.59 -3.43
CA ALA A 183 -9.54 -14.47 -2.27
C ALA A 183 -8.45 -14.22 -1.21
N ILE A 184 -7.18 -14.07 -1.62
CA ILE A 184 -6.07 -13.71 -0.72
C ILE A 184 -6.35 -12.35 -0.05
N ALA A 185 -6.74 -11.34 -0.83
CA ALA A 185 -7.04 -10.01 -0.31
C ALA A 185 -8.22 -10.02 0.68
N LEU A 186 -9.27 -10.80 0.42
CA LEU A 186 -10.41 -10.96 1.33
C LEU A 186 -10.01 -11.68 2.63
N GLY A 187 -9.16 -12.71 2.53
CA GLY A 187 -8.58 -13.39 3.69
C GLY A 187 -7.75 -12.44 4.54
N LEU A 188 -6.88 -11.64 3.91
CA LEU A 188 -6.11 -10.60 4.58
C LEU A 188 -7.00 -9.57 5.26
N LEU A 189 -8.05 -9.10 4.59
CA LEU A 189 -9.01 -8.15 5.16
C LEU A 189 -9.72 -8.72 6.39
N THR A 190 -10.02 -10.02 6.38
CA THR A 190 -10.62 -10.73 7.52
C THR A 190 -9.66 -10.78 8.70
N VAL A 191 -8.41 -11.23 8.46
CA VAL A 191 -7.36 -11.26 9.50
C VAL A 191 -7.11 -9.86 10.06
N PHE A 192 -7.04 -8.86 9.19
CA PHE A 192 -6.87 -7.46 9.57
C PHE A 192 -8.01 -6.96 10.46
N THR A 193 -9.25 -7.26 10.10
CA THR A 193 -10.41 -6.87 10.89
C THR A 193 -10.36 -7.50 12.28
N VAL A 194 -9.94 -8.76 12.39
CA VAL A 194 -9.80 -9.47 13.68
C VAL A 194 -8.67 -8.87 14.52
N VAL A 195 -7.49 -8.65 13.94
CA VAL A 195 -6.33 -8.08 14.65
C VAL A 195 -6.62 -6.64 15.08
N GLY A 196 -7.24 -5.84 14.21
CA GLY A 196 -7.64 -4.46 14.50
C GLY A 196 -8.69 -4.39 15.60
N LEU A 197 -9.73 -5.23 15.55
CA LEU A 197 -10.75 -5.27 16.60
C LEU A 197 -10.15 -5.70 17.94
N ARG A 198 -9.23 -6.68 17.96
CA ARG A 198 -8.51 -7.08 19.18
C ARG A 198 -7.69 -5.93 19.75
N SER A 199 -6.98 -5.19 18.91
CA SER A 199 -6.17 -4.02 19.33
C SER A 199 -7.03 -2.91 19.93
N VAL A 200 -8.18 -2.61 19.30
CA VAL A 200 -9.13 -1.60 19.84
C VAL A 200 -9.72 -2.05 21.17
N VAL A 201 -10.12 -3.33 21.28
CA VAL A 201 -10.69 -3.89 22.51
C VAL A 201 -9.67 -3.95 23.63
N SER A 202 -8.41 -4.34 23.36
CA SER A 202 -7.34 -4.34 24.37
C SER A 202 -7.01 -2.93 24.83
N HIS A 203 -6.94 -1.96 23.92
CA HIS A 203 -6.73 -0.56 24.29
C HIS A 203 -7.88 -0.01 25.16
N ALA A 204 -9.13 -0.28 24.78
CA ALA A 204 -10.30 0.20 25.52
C ALA A 204 -10.48 -0.45 26.90
N LEU A 205 -10.09 -1.72 27.07
CA LEU A 205 -10.28 -2.46 28.32
C LEU A 205 -9.03 -2.49 29.22
N ARG A 206 -7.83 -2.36 28.67
CA ARG A 206 -6.56 -2.55 29.41
C ARG A 206 -5.62 -1.34 29.35
N PHE A 207 -5.96 -0.28 28.63
CA PHE A 207 -5.10 0.90 28.44
C PHE A 207 -3.68 0.55 27.93
N GLU A 208 -3.53 -0.58 27.23
CA GLU A 208 -2.26 -1.00 26.62
C GLU A 208 -1.97 -0.14 25.38
N ARG A 209 -0.69 0.14 25.10
CA ARG A 209 -0.29 0.98 23.96
C ARG A 209 -0.54 0.25 22.62
N PRO A 210 -1.14 0.89 21.60
CA PRO A 210 -1.46 0.26 20.32
C PRO A 210 -0.27 -0.07 19.39
N HIS A 211 0.96 -0.20 19.90
CA HIS A 211 2.18 -0.18 19.06
C HIS A 211 2.31 -1.40 18.12
N ASP A 212 1.75 -2.56 18.47
CA ASP A 212 2.00 -3.78 17.69
C ASP A 212 1.13 -3.93 16.44
N PHE A 213 0.07 -3.12 16.30
CA PHE A 213 -0.91 -3.29 15.23
C PHE A 213 -0.32 -3.12 13.83
N PHE A 214 0.42 -2.04 13.61
CA PHE A 214 0.99 -1.74 12.29
C PHE A 214 2.14 -2.67 11.92
N GLU A 215 2.99 -3.04 12.88
CA GLU A 215 4.10 -3.97 12.65
C GLU A 215 3.59 -5.35 12.21
N GLN A 216 2.59 -5.88 12.91
CA GLN A 216 1.92 -7.14 12.53
C GLN A 216 1.27 -7.02 11.15
N PHE A 217 0.64 -5.88 10.86
CA PHE A 217 -0.01 -5.65 9.58
C PHE A 217 0.97 -5.60 8.41
N TYR A 218 2.06 -4.84 8.52
CA TYR A 218 3.07 -4.75 7.46
C TYR A 218 3.75 -6.09 7.22
N THR A 219 3.99 -6.86 8.28
CA THR A 219 4.50 -8.23 8.18
C THR A 219 3.55 -9.11 7.35
N LEU A 220 2.24 -9.07 7.65
CA LEU A 220 1.24 -9.83 6.90
C LEU A 220 1.18 -9.44 5.42
N LEU A 221 1.30 -8.15 5.11
CA LEU A 221 1.35 -7.66 3.74
C LEU A 221 2.58 -8.13 2.98
N ILE A 222 3.75 -8.18 3.62
CA ILE A 222 4.96 -8.73 3.00
C ILE A 222 4.73 -10.19 2.58
N PHE A 223 4.14 -11.00 3.46
CA PHE A 223 3.79 -12.39 3.13
C PHE A 223 2.78 -12.48 1.99
N ALA A 224 1.78 -11.58 1.96
CA ALA A 224 0.79 -11.55 0.87
C ALA A 224 1.41 -11.14 -0.47
N ASP A 225 2.31 -10.15 -0.48
CA ASP A 225 3.04 -9.73 -1.68
C ASP A 225 3.87 -10.90 -2.23
N ILE A 226 4.58 -11.63 -1.37
CA ILE A 226 5.33 -12.85 -1.76
C ILE A 226 4.38 -13.93 -2.30
N LEU A 227 3.24 -14.16 -1.64
CA LEU A 227 2.26 -15.15 -2.09
C LEU A 227 1.71 -14.81 -3.48
N VAL A 228 1.43 -13.54 -3.76
CA VAL A 228 0.99 -13.09 -5.08
C VAL A 228 2.05 -13.29 -6.15
N VAL A 229 3.33 -13.13 -5.82
CA VAL A 229 4.45 -13.47 -6.74
C VAL A 229 4.47 -14.95 -7.05
N LEU A 230 4.47 -15.80 -6.02
CA LEU A 230 4.50 -17.26 -6.20
C LEU A 230 3.29 -17.73 -7.02
N LEU A 231 2.14 -17.14 -6.78
CA LEU A 231 0.93 -17.41 -7.56
C LEU A 231 1.09 -16.95 -9.01
N SER A 232 1.78 -15.83 -9.27
CA SER A 232 2.01 -15.35 -10.63
C SER A 232 2.89 -16.29 -11.48
N LEU A 233 3.81 -17.03 -10.85
CA LEU A 233 4.62 -18.06 -11.50
C LEU A 233 3.78 -19.21 -12.06
N ARG A 234 2.64 -19.50 -11.43
CA ARG A 234 1.73 -20.57 -11.88
C ARG A 234 1.03 -20.24 -13.21
N TYR A 235 0.86 -18.95 -13.53
CA TYR A 235 0.00 -18.51 -14.64
C TYR A 235 0.73 -17.72 -15.73
N SER A 236 2.04 -17.47 -15.59
CA SER A 236 2.81 -16.66 -16.54
C SER A 236 3.94 -17.49 -17.15
N SER A 237 3.91 -17.69 -18.47
CA SER A 237 4.84 -18.60 -19.17
C SER A 237 6.10 -17.94 -19.74
N THR A 238 6.16 -16.61 -19.83
CA THR A 238 7.33 -15.89 -20.37
C THR A 238 8.23 -15.34 -19.25
N PHE A 239 9.52 -15.66 -19.31
CA PHE A 239 10.54 -15.20 -18.35
C PHE A 239 10.50 -13.69 -18.09
N GLN A 240 10.38 -12.87 -19.14
CA GLN A 240 10.38 -11.40 -19.02
C GLN A 240 9.21 -10.87 -18.15
N VAL A 241 8.03 -11.48 -18.26
CA VAL A 241 6.85 -11.10 -17.48
C VAL A 241 7.02 -11.53 -16.02
N VAL A 242 7.53 -12.74 -15.80
CA VAL A 242 7.85 -13.27 -14.47
C VAL A 242 8.90 -12.41 -13.77
N PHE A 243 9.97 -12.03 -14.47
CA PHE A 243 11.04 -11.20 -13.93
C PHE A 243 10.53 -9.81 -13.53
N ARG A 244 9.76 -9.14 -14.40
CA ARG A 244 9.14 -7.84 -14.09
C ARG A 244 8.19 -7.93 -12.90
N ASN A 245 7.30 -8.92 -12.88
CA ASN A 245 6.31 -9.06 -11.80
C ASN A 245 6.98 -9.37 -10.45
N SER A 246 8.00 -10.24 -10.45
CA SER A 246 8.76 -10.58 -9.25
C SER A 246 9.55 -9.37 -8.74
N GLY A 247 10.22 -8.64 -9.64
CA GLY A 247 10.96 -7.43 -9.26
C GLY A 247 10.05 -6.31 -8.74
N LEU A 248 8.85 -6.15 -9.30
CA LEU A 248 7.87 -5.18 -8.80
C LEU A 248 7.37 -5.55 -7.40
N ALA A 249 7.21 -6.84 -7.10
CA ALA A 249 6.86 -7.26 -5.76
C ALA A 249 8.01 -7.09 -4.75
N VAL A 250 9.27 -7.23 -5.19
CA VAL A 250 10.41 -6.83 -4.34
C VAL A 250 10.33 -5.33 -4.03
N ALA A 251 9.96 -4.50 -5.01
CA ALA A 251 9.76 -3.06 -4.77
C ALA A 251 8.61 -2.80 -3.78
N THR A 252 7.48 -3.54 -3.84
CA THR A 252 6.40 -3.38 -2.85
C THR A 252 6.83 -3.84 -1.46
N VAL A 253 7.57 -4.93 -1.33
CA VAL A 253 8.14 -5.39 -0.04
C VAL A 253 9.10 -4.35 0.54
N LEU A 254 10.00 -3.77 -0.25
CA LEU A 254 10.87 -2.68 0.20
C LEU A 254 10.06 -1.49 0.72
N LEU A 255 8.94 -1.17 0.07
CA LEU A 255 8.03 -0.12 0.51
C LEU A 255 7.34 -0.46 1.84
N ARG A 256 7.00 -1.74 2.09
CA ARG A 256 6.48 -2.18 3.39
C ARG A 256 7.50 -2.01 4.50
N ILE A 257 8.73 -2.42 4.25
CA ILE A 257 9.84 -2.23 5.20
C ILE A 257 10.07 -0.74 5.45
N ALA A 258 9.96 0.10 4.41
CA ALA A 258 10.09 1.54 4.53
C ALA A 258 9.03 2.17 5.46
N LEU A 259 7.81 1.62 5.53
CA LEU A 259 6.74 2.12 6.41
C LEU A 259 7.00 1.86 7.90
N SER A 260 7.78 0.82 8.23
CA SER A 260 8.16 0.50 9.62
C SER A 260 9.60 0.92 9.96
N ALA A 261 10.33 1.48 9.00
CA ALA A 261 11.74 1.83 9.18
C ALA A 261 11.89 3.14 9.98
N PRO A 262 12.99 3.28 10.74
CA PRO A 262 13.28 4.54 11.41
C PRO A 262 13.49 5.68 10.40
N PRO A 263 13.46 6.94 10.86
CA PRO A 263 13.66 8.10 10.01
C PRO A 263 14.97 8.02 9.22
N TYR A 264 15.02 8.68 8.06
CA TYR A 264 16.07 8.59 7.04
C TYR A 264 16.13 7.24 6.31
N VAL A 265 16.05 6.12 7.03
CA VAL A 265 16.04 4.77 6.45
C VAL A 265 14.74 4.54 5.67
N ASN A 266 13.61 4.97 6.23
CA ASN A 266 12.31 4.99 5.54
C ASN A 266 12.37 5.68 4.17
N THR A 267 12.99 6.86 4.10
CA THR A 267 13.14 7.67 2.90
C THR A 267 14.04 6.98 1.89
N ALA A 268 15.20 6.48 2.33
CA ALA A 268 16.14 5.79 1.46
C ALA A 268 15.52 4.53 0.83
N LEU A 269 14.83 3.72 1.64
CA LEU A 269 14.13 2.51 1.16
C LEU A 269 12.99 2.84 0.21
N GLY A 270 12.21 3.89 0.48
CA GLY A 270 11.15 4.35 -0.42
C GLY A 270 11.67 4.81 -1.78
N ILE A 271 12.77 5.59 -1.80
CA ILE A 271 13.43 6.00 -3.04
C ILE A 271 13.99 4.78 -3.79
N ALA A 272 14.64 3.85 -3.08
CA ALA A 272 15.17 2.63 -3.67
C ALA A 272 14.06 1.76 -4.31
N ALA A 273 12.92 1.61 -3.62
CA ALA A 273 11.74 0.92 -4.14
C ALA A 273 11.21 1.59 -5.42
N ALA A 274 11.08 2.92 -5.42
CA ALA A 274 10.62 3.69 -6.58
C ALA A 274 11.58 3.56 -7.78
N LEU A 275 12.90 3.66 -7.53
CA LEU A 275 13.93 3.47 -8.55
C LEU A 275 13.92 2.05 -9.11
N LEU A 276 13.76 1.04 -8.26
CA LEU A 276 13.68 -0.35 -8.68
C LEU A 276 12.46 -0.56 -9.60
N ALA A 277 11.28 -0.08 -9.20
CA ALA A 277 10.07 -0.18 -10.00
C ALA A 277 10.20 0.53 -11.36
N LEU A 278 10.80 1.73 -11.36
CA LEU A 278 11.10 2.51 -12.56
C LEU A 278 12.07 1.76 -13.49
N THR A 279 13.20 1.30 -12.96
CA THR A 279 14.26 0.63 -13.72
C THR A 279 13.76 -0.67 -14.33
N LEU A 280 13.00 -1.47 -13.58
CA LEU A 280 12.39 -2.70 -14.09
C LEU A 280 11.42 -2.42 -15.24
N THR A 281 10.62 -1.36 -15.12
CA THR A 281 9.66 -0.97 -16.16
C THR A 281 10.38 -0.46 -17.40
N ALA A 282 11.41 0.36 -17.23
CA ALA A 282 12.26 0.84 -18.32
C ALA A 282 12.96 -0.32 -19.05
N ALA A 283 13.60 -1.23 -18.31
CA ALA A 283 14.29 -2.40 -18.86
C ALA A 283 13.31 -3.32 -19.62
N TYR A 284 12.15 -3.64 -19.02
CA TYR A 284 11.14 -4.45 -19.67
C TYR A 284 10.69 -3.85 -21.01
N ASN A 285 10.44 -2.54 -21.05
CA ASN A 285 10.03 -1.84 -22.27
C ASN A 285 11.15 -1.72 -23.31
N ALA A 286 12.42 -1.67 -22.90
CA ALA A 286 13.55 -1.57 -23.83
C ALA A 286 13.86 -2.90 -24.52
N PHE A 287 13.79 -4.01 -23.79
CA PHE A 287 14.25 -5.32 -24.27
C PHE A 287 13.14 -6.24 -24.80
N THR A 288 11.87 -6.01 -24.45
CA THR A 288 10.75 -6.86 -24.92
C THR A 288 10.34 -6.58 -26.38
N PRO A 289 10.24 -5.32 -26.86
CA PRO A 289 9.82 -5.04 -28.25
C PRO A 289 10.83 -5.51 -29.31
N ARG A 290 12.14 -5.54 -28.98
CA ARG A 290 13.19 -6.01 -29.91
C ARG A 290 13.18 -7.53 -30.06
N ALA A 291 13.04 -8.26 -28.95
CA ALA A 291 13.01 -9.73 -28.98
C ALA A 291 11.82 -10.29 -29.78
N LEU A 292 10.65 -9.65 -29.71
CA LEU A 292 9.48 -10.04 -30.51
C LEU A 292 9.62 -9.66 -32.00
N ALA A 293 10.29 -8.55 -32.32
CA ALA A 293 10.56 -8.14 -33.69
C ALA A 293 11.63 -9.03 -34.37
N GLU A 294 12.66 -9.45 -33.62
CA GLU A 294 13.68 -10.40 -34.08
C GLU A 294 13.09 -11.80 -34.28
N ALA A 295 12.28 -12.29 -33.32
CA ALA A 295 11.59 -13.58 -33.45
C ALA A 295 10.56 -13.62 -34.60
N ALA A 296 9.96 -12.47 -34.95
CA ALA A 296 9.08 -12.36 -36.13
C ALA A 296 9.86 -12.16 -37.44
N GLY A 297 11.10 -11.67 -37.37
CA GLY A 297 11.99 -11.46 -38.53
C GLY A 297 12.73 -12.71 -38.99
N ASP A 298 12.93 -13.69 -38.10
CA ASP A 298 13.65 -14.95 -38.37
C ASP A 298 12.77 -16.04 -39.04
N GLY A 299 11.51 -15.71 -39.36
CA GLY A 299 10.56 -16.57 -40.08
C GLY A 299 10.58 -16.43 -41.60
N ARG A 300 11.55 -15.72 -42.21
CA ARG A 300 11.72 -15.75 -43.66
C ARG A 300 12.53 -16.99 -44.05
N PRO A 301 11.96 -17.96 -44.80
CA PRO A 301 12.79 -19.00 -45.40
C PRO A 301 13.80 -18.30 -46.31
N GLY A 302 15.07 -18.57 -46.08
CA GLY A 302 16.12 -18.25 -47.03
C GLY A 302 15.69 -18.82 -48.38
N ASN A 303 15.57 -17.94 -49.38
CA ASN A 303 15.45 -18.42 -50.75
C ASN A 303 16.86 -18.85 -51.18
N PRO A 304 17.07 -20.14 -51.52
CA PRO A 304 18.29 -20.55 -52.19
C PRO A 304 18.30 -20.00 -53.62
N GLU A 305 19.47 -20.05 -54.22
CA GLU A 305 19.85 -19.60 -55.56
C GLU A 305 18.88 -19.95 -56.70
N GLY A 306 18.90 -19.13 -57.78
CA GLY A 306 18.62 -19.62 -59.14
C GLY A 306 17.72 -18.74 -60.00
N THR A 307 18.30 -17.74 -60.68
CA THR A 307 18.36 -17.55 -62.16
C THR A 307 19.09 -16.26 -62.48
#